data_AF-A0A9Q5SL18-F1
#
_entry.id   AF-A0A9Q5SL18-F1
#
_cell.length_a   1.000
_cell.length_b   1.000
_cell.length_c   1.000
_cell.angle_alpha   90.00
_cell.angle_beta   90.00
_cell.angle_gamma   90.00
#
_symmetry.space_group_name_H-M   'P 1'
#
loop_
_entity.id
_entity.type
_entity.pdbx_description
1 polymer ?
#
loop_
_entity_poly.entity_id
_entity_poly.type
_entity_poly.pdbx_seq_one_letter_code
_entity_poly.pdbx_strand_id
1 'polypeptide(L)'
;MATLGEKIKALRKEKKLTQTDLAGSKLTKSMLSQIENGKATPSMKTLQYIAEKLECEASFLLEDDDGEIVELITKMEQLIKENKCDEVYKTLLPIVQKELPSTLNTARIYKQFVTAAVIMKDYNIESYVEKAVSIFEKYKLYRDSTETKLKLSFAIFTRKKYAECLQLISNIRNDYEEKHLEMDLIIHIDLCLYEAIILLACGDYEKCEETILETLAFSKKHQVYYKTDVFYRILSYQKVITVDKERYLYYIKKSEQFAIFTEDTLSIAMTNILKAYYYNTITNEYTIALKHLEQYREKLKDQPIFQEDGLYYLEKGKALYGLKRYEEALEALERGIIPDYMNHPLDQSWLTTAGAYRALCYVKLNDKKRALEEATKANEMIQSYADSIFSSFIKETLQIIQKL
;
A
#
# COMPACT_ATOMS: atom_id res chain seq x y z
N MET A 1 30.97 -5.55 12.22
CA MET A 1 30.41 -5.26 13.56
C MET A 1 30.16 -3.76 13.65
N ALA A 2 28.93 -3.32 13.92
CA ALA A 2 28.69 -1.91 14.18
C ALA A 2 29.19 -1.57 15.59
N THR A 3 30.14 -0.66 15.67
CA THR A 3 30.66 -0.16 16.92
C THR A 3 29.58 0.60 17.69
N LEU A 4 29.74 0.73 19.01
CA LEU A 4 28.88 1.56 19.86
C LEU A 4 28.59 2.95 19.24
N GLY A 5 29.61 3.59 18.66
CA GLY A 5 29.48 4.88 17.99
C GLY A 5 28.56 4.86 16.77
N GLU A 6 28.63 3.81 15.96
CA GLU A 6 27.79 3.64 14.77
C GLU A 6 26.33 3.41 15.15
N LYS A 7 26.06 2.67 16.24
CA LYS A 7 24.71 2.49 16.80
C LYS A 7 24.10 3.80 17.27
N ILE A 8 24.86 4.60 18.03
CA ILE A 8 24.45 5.93 18.48
C ILE A 8 24.14 6.83 17.27
N LYS A 9 24.99 6.82 16.25
CA LYS A 9 24.84 7.63 15.04
C LYS A 9 23.61 7.21 14.22
N ALA A 10 23.34 5.92 14.11
CA ALA A 10 22.18 5.40 13.38
C ALA A 10 20.87 5.85 14.03
N LEU A 11 20.71 5.59 15.33
CA LEU A 11 19.53 6.02 16.10
C LEU A 11 19.34 7.54 16.08
N ARG A 12 20.44 8.29 16.20
CA ARG A 12 20.38 9.76 16.14
C ARG A 12 19.79 10.23 14.81
N LYS A 13 20.24 9.66 13.69
CA LYS A 13 19.76 10.01 12.35
C LYS A 13 18.30 9.59 12.16
N GLU A 14 17.92 8.42 12.67
CA GLU A 14 16.54 7.95 12.64
C GLU A 14 15.59 8.92 13.34
N LYS A 15 15.99 9.42 14.52
CA LYS A 15 15.28 10.47 15.28
C LYS A 15 15.47 11.88 14.72
N LYS A 16 16.13 12.03 13.56
CA LYS A 16 16.39 13.32 12.89
C LYS A 16 17.11 14.36 13.77
N LEU A 17 17.89 13.91 14.76
CA LEU A 17 18.65 14.79 15.66
C LEU A 17 20.00 15.16 15.04
N THR A 18 20.45 16.41 15.21
CA THR A 18 21.84 16.76 14.93
C THR A 18 22.76 16.28 16.06
N GLN A 19 24.06 16.21 15.81
CA GLN A 19 25.02 15.91 16.87
C GLN A 19 24.94 16.94 18.02
N THR A 20 24.59 18.19 17.72
CA THR A 20 24.40 19.21 18.76
C THR A 20 23.18 18.89 19.61
N ASP A 21 22.08 18.47 18.97
CA ASP A 21 20.82 18.15 19.67
C ASP A 21 20.98 16.95 20.61
N LEU A 22 21.66 15.90 20.15
CA LEU A 22 21.92 14.72 20.98
C LEU A 22 22.94 15.02 22.10
N ALA A 23 23.95 15.84 21.82
CA ALA A 23 24.92 16.23 22.84
C ALA A 23 24.26 17.05 23.97
N GLY A 24 23.32 17.94 23.61
CA GLY A 24 22.59 18.79 24.54
C GLY A 24 23.53 19.61 25.44
N SER A 25 23.22 19.69 26.73
CA SER A 25 24.03 20.46 27.70
C SER A 25 25.10 19.64 28.41
N LYS A 26 25.07 18.31 28.31
CA LYS A 26 25.99 17.42 29.06
C LYS A 26 27.20 16.95 28.27
N LEU A 27 27.17 17.08 26.94
CA LEU A 27 28.27 16.71 26.06
C LEU A 27 28.57 17.86 25.10
N THR A 28 29.81 17.95 24.64
CA THR A 28 30.12 18.83 23.51
C THR A 28 29.83 18.09 22.20
N LYS A 29 29.47 18.82 21.14
CA LYS A 29 29.34 18.26 19.78
C LYS A 29 30.59 17.49 19.35
N SER A 30 31.77 18.00 19.72
CA SER A 30 33.05 17.35 19.43
C SER A 30 33.17 15.99 20.13
N MET A 31 32.86 15.92 21.43
CA MET A 31 32.87 14.66 22.18
C MET A 31 31.87 13.65 21.61
N LEU A 32 30.64 14.07 21.28
CA LEU A 32 29.68 13.17 20.66
C LEU A 32 30.18 12.68 19.30
N SER A 33 30.77 13.55 18.48
CA SER A 33 31.36 13.15 17.19
C SER A 33 32.51 12.16 17.37
N GLN A 34 33.35 12.33 18.39
CA GLN A 34 34.41 11.36 18.70
C GLN A 34 33.83 10.01 19.14
N ILE A 35 32.77 10.00 19.94
CA ILE A 35 32.05 8.78 20.33
C ILE A 35 31.44 8.10 19.09
N GLU A 36 30.71 8.83 18.26
CA GLU A 36 30.04 8.29 17.06
C GLU A 36 31.01 7.71 16.02
N ASN A 37 32.26 8.16 16.01
CA ASN A 37 33.30 7.65 15.11
C ASN A 37 34.29 6.69 15.81
N GLY A 38 33.98 6.20 17.01
CA GLY A 38 34.79 5.23 17.74
C GLY A 38 36.14 5.75 18.26
N LYS A 39 36.35 7.08 18.25
CA LYS A 39 37.58 7.73 18.74
C LYS A 39 37.58 7.98 20.24
N ALA A 40 36.43 7.88 20.91
CA ALA A 40 36.28 8.05 22.34
C ALA A 40 35.24 7.07 22.89
N THR A 41 35.56 6.39 23.99
CA THR A 41 34.63 5.51 24.69
C THR A 41 33.88 6.30 25.77
N PRO A 42 32.54 6.37 25.74
CA PRO A 42 31.78 7.11 26.74
C PRO A 42 31.81 6.40 28.10
N SER A 43 31.75 7.17 29.19
CA SER A 43 31.47 6.60 30.51
C SER A 43 30.04 6.02 30.56
N MET A 44 29.75 5.10 31.49
CA MET A 44 28.38 4.58 31.65
C MET A 44 27.34 5.68 31.90
N LYS A 45 27.70 6.72 32.66
CA LYS A 45 26.83 7.88 32.90
C LYS A 45 26.58 8.69 31.62
N THR A 46 27.61 8.84 30.79
CA THR A 46 27.51 9.48 29.46
C THR A 46 26.65 8.63 28.52
N LEU A 47 26.83 7.32 28.53
CA LEU A 47 26.08 6.40 27.70
C LEU A 47 24.60 6.37 28.10
N GLN A 48 24.28 6.35 29.40
CA GLN A 48 22.90 6.47 29.89
C GLN A 48 22.25 7.78 29.44
N TYR A 49 22.97 8.90 29.52
CA TYR A 49 22.47 10.18 29.03
C TYR A 49 22.19 10.16 27.51
N ILE A 50 23.10 9.59 26.72
CA ILE A 50 22.91 9.42 25.27
C ILE A 50 21.70 8.52 24.99
N ALA A 51 21.59 7.39 25.70
CA ALA A 51 20.49 6.44 25.55
C ALA A 51 19.14 7.07 25.92
N GLU A 52 19.07 7.82 27.03
CA GLU A 52 17.87 8.56 27.44
C GLU A 52 17.42 9.56 26.37
N LYS A 53 18.36 10.33 25.81
CA LYS A 53 18.10 11.27 24.70
C LYS A 53 17.71 10.58 23.39
N LEU A 54 18.22 9.38 23.16
CA LEU A 54 17.82 8.52 22.06
C LEU A 54 16.60 7.66 22.39
N GLU A 55 15.98 7.89 23.55
CA GLU A 55 14.82 7.15 24.07
C GLU A 55 15.01 5.64 23.99
N CYS A 56 16.21 5.11 24.26
CA CYS A 56 16.50 3.69 24.25
C CYS A 56 17.19 3.24 25.56
N GLU A 57 17.32 1.93 25.75
CA GLU A 57 18.06 1.36 26.88
C GLU A 57 19.57 1.42 26.63
N ALA A 58 20.39 1.73 27.63
CA ALA A 58 21.85 1.75 27.44
C ALA A 58 22.43 0.37 27.07
N SER A 59 21.77 -0.71 27.51
CA SER A 59 22.13 -2.09 27.16
C SER A 59 22.00 -2.37 25.67
N PHE A 60 21.06 -1.72 24.98
CA PHE A 60 20.92 -1.81 23.52
C PHE A 60 22.19 -1.38 22.78
N LEU A 61 22.75 -0.27 23.21
CA LEU A 61 23.95 0.30 22.60
C LEU A 61 25.19 -0.56 22.84
N LEU A 62 25.16 -1.39 23.89
CA LEU A 62 26.22 -2.30 24.32
C LEU A 62 26.06 -3.73 23.79
N GLU A 63 24.96 -4.08 23.12
CA GLU A 63 24.84 -5.40 22.50
C GLU A 63 25.97 -5.59 21.48
N ASP A 64 26.73 -6.68 21.58
CA ASP A 64 27.69 -7.04 20.54
C ASP A 64 26.93 -7.53 19.31
N ASP A 65 27.09 -6.84 18.20
CA ASP A 65 26.49 -7.27 16.94
C ASP A 65 27.31 -8.41 16.35
N ASP A 66 26.72 -9.59 16.24
CA ASP A 66 27.26 -10.65 15.40
C ASP A 66 27.40 -10.13 13.96
N GLY A 67 28.64 -10.09 13.46
CA GLY A 67 28.97 -9.54 12.15
C GLY A 67 28.22 -10.21 11.01
N GLU A 68 28.02 -11.52 11.10
CA GLU A 68 27.31 -12.30 10.07
C GLU A 68 25.82 -11.92 10.02
N ILE A 69 25.21 -11.70 11.18
CA ILE A 69 23.79 -11.30 11.27
C ILE A 69 23.58 -9.90 10.70
N VAL A 70 24.49 -8.96 10.96
CA VAL A 70 24.40 -7.60 10.40
C VAL A 70 24.54 -7.60 8.89
N GLU A 71 25.48 -8.39 8.36
CA GLU A 71 25.64 -8.58 6.91
C GLU A 71 24.39 -9.19 6.28
N LEU A 72 23.79 -10.20 6.93
CA LEU A 72 22.54 -10.80 6.48
C LEU A 72 21.41 -9.76 6.43
N ILE A 73 21.18 -9.01 7.51
CA ILE A 73 20.13 -7.96 7.57
C ILE A 73 20.33 -6.93 6.45
N THR A 74 21.56 -6.48 6.25
CA THR A 74 21.90 -5.49 5.21
C THR A 74 21.61 -6.04 3.81
N LYS A 75 22.01 -7.30 3.56
CA LYS A 75 21.75 -7.98 2.30
C LYS A 75 20.24 -8.13 2.05
N MET A 76 19.47 -8.54 3.06
CA MET A 76 18.02 -8.69 2.93
C MET A 76 17.33 -7.35 2.69
N GLU A 77 17.78 -6.28 3.35
CA GLU A 77 17.25 -4.93 3.11
C GLU A 77 17.46 -4.49 1.65
N GLN A 78 18.64 -4.77 1.09
CA GLN A 78 18.94 -4.46 -0.31
C GLN A 78 18.06 -5.27 -1.28
N LEU A 79 17.87 -6.57 -1.03
CA LEU A 79 16.99 -7.41 -1.85
C LEU A 79 15.52 -6.95 -1.79
N ILE A 80 15.04 -6.51 -0.63
CA ILE A 80 13.69 -5.92 -0.51
C ILE A 80 13.58 -4.66 -1.37
N LYS A 81 14.58 -3.77 -1.34
CA LYS A 81 14.62 -2.54 -2.17
C LYS A 81 14.64 -2.85 -3.67
N GLU A 82 15.26 -3.96 -4.06
CA GLU A 82 15.31 -4.46 -5.44
C GLU A 82 14.05 -5.27 -5.83
N ASN A 83 13.04 -5.34 -4.97
CA ASN A 83 11.81 -6.14 -5.13
C ASN A 83 12.05 -7.66 -5.27
N LYS A 84 13.21 -8.18 -4.83
CA LYS A 84 13.58 -9.61 -4.84
C LYS A 84 13.11 -10.32 -3.56
N CYS A 85 11.82 -10.20 -3.27
CA CYS A 85 11.25 -10.70 -2.02
C CYS A 85 11.16 -12.22 -1.95
N ASP A 86 11.21 -12.92 -3.09
CA ASP A 86 11.25 -14.38 -3.12
C ASP A 86 12.58 -14.92 -2.57
N GLU A 87 13.70 -14.27 -2.89
CA GLU A 87 15.03 -14.59 -2.34
C GLU A 87 15.09 -14.33 -0.84
N VAL A 88 14.54 -13.19 -0.39
CA VAL A 88 14.46 -12.83 1.03
C VAL A 88 13.65 -13.87 1.80
N TYR A 89 12.48 -14.23 1.27
CA TYR A 89 11.61 -15.22 1.88
C TYR A 89 12.30 -16.59 2.00
N LYS A 90 12.87 -17.11 0.90
CA LYS A 90 13.59 -18.40 0.89
C LYS A 90 14.76 -18.42 1.86
N THR A 91 15.49 -17.31 1.97
CA THR A 91 16.66 -17.20 2.85
C THR A 91 16.25 -17.14 4.32
N LEU A 92 15.24 -16.32 4.66
CA LEU A 92 14.88 -16.06 6.05
C LEU A 92 13.93 -17.11 6.64
N LEU A 93 13.09 -17.76 5.84
CA LEU A 93 12.13 -18.78 6.31
C LEU A 93 12.76 -19.84 7.24
N PRO A 94 13.85 -20.55 6.87
CA PRO A 94 14.45 -21.55 7.75
C PRO A 94 15.14 -20.96 8.99
N ILE A 95 15.42 -19.65 9.00
CA ILE A 95 16.04 -18.94 10.13
C ILE A 95 14.95 -18.56 11.15
N VAL A 96 13.86 -17.93 10.69
CA VAL A 96 12.77 -17.47 11.57
C VAL A 96 11.99 -18.62 12.21
N GLN A 97 12.01 -19.81 11.60
CA GLN A 97 11.42 -21.03 12.16
C GLN A 97 12.18 -21.60 13.37
N LYS A 98 13.44 -21.19 13.57
CA LYS A 98 14.21 -21.58 14.75
C LYS A 98 13.91 -20.63 15.91
N GLU A 99 14.25 -21.08 17.13
CA GLU A 99 14.23 -20.20 18.29
C GLU A 99 15.41 -19.24 18.20
N LEU A 100 15.10 -17.94 18.05
CA LEU A 100 16.07 -16.87 17.94
C LEU A 100 16.16 -16.09 19.26
N PRO A 101 17.34 -15.58 19.64
CA PRO A 101 17.47 -14.79 20.86
C PRO A 101 16.69 -13.48 20.75
N SER A 102 16.18 -12.97 21.87
CA SER A 102 15.39 -11.73 21.93
C SER A 102 16.26 -10.46 21.81
N THR A 103 16.90 -10.25 20.66
CA THR A 103 17.77 -9.10 20.34
C THR A 103 17.14 -8.19 19.29
N LEU A 104 17.62 -6.96 19.13
CA LEU A 104 17.10 -6.08 18.09
C LEU A 104 17.32 -6.64 16.68
N ASN A 105 18.48 -7.27 16.43
CA ASN A 105 18.78 -7.85 15.13
C ASN A 105 17.79 -8.97 14.78
N THR A 106 17.36 -9.76 15.77
CA THR A 106 16.26 -10.73 15.59
C THR A 106 14.95 -10.06 15.19
N ALA A 107 14.58 -8.93 15.82
CA ALA A 107 13.37 -8.19 15.45
C ALA A 107 13.43 -7.66 14.02
N ARG A 108 14.60 -7.17 13.58
CA ARG A 108 14.84 -6.74 12.18
C ARG A 108 14.71 -7.90 11.19
N ILE A 109 15.25 -9.08 11.52
CA ILE A 109 15.08 -10.28 10.71
C ILE A 109 13.59 -10.64 10.59
N TYR A 110 12.84 -10.65 11.70
CA TYR A 110 11.41 -10.91 11.66
C TYR A 110 10.66 -9.87 10.80
N LYS A 111 10.95 -8.56 10.94
CA LYS A 111 10.36 -7.50 10.11
C LYS A 111 10.62 -7.70 8.62
N GLN A 112 11.85 -8.06 8.24
CA GLN A 112 12.24 -8.33 6.86
C GLN A 112 11.55 -9.58 6.31
N PHE A 113 11.50 -10.66 7.10
CA PHE A 113 10.78 -11.87 6.76
C PHE A 113 9.29 -11.60 6.55
N VAL A 114 8.63 -10.92 7.49
CA VAL A 114 7.21 -10.54 7.40
C VAL A 114 6.94 -9.73 6.13
N THR A 115 7.81 -8.78 5.80
CA THR A 115 7.70 -7.97 4.58
C THR A 115 7.74 -8.85 3.33
N ALA A 116 8.67 -9.80 3.27
CA ALA A 116 8.78 -10.73 2.15
C ALA A 116 7.60 -11.72 2.11
N ALA A 117 7.21 -12.30 3.24
CA ALA A 117 6.12 -13.27 3.36
C ALA A 117 4.79 -12.71 2.83
N VAL A 118 4.47 -11.45 3.18
CA VAL A 118 3.29 -10.75 2.68
C VAL A 118 3.28 -10.66 1.15
N ILE A 119 4.42 -10.35 0.52
CA ILE A 119 4.56 -10.26 -0.94
C ILE A 119 4.48 -11.66 -1.58
N MET A 120 5.03 -12.66 -0.91
CA MET A 120 4.93 -14.07 -1.31
C MET A 120 3.57 -14.71 -1.01
N LYS A 121 2.61 -13.92 -0.48
CA LYS A 121 1.26 -14.35 -0.11
C LYS A 121 1.22 -15.43 0.99
N ASP A 122 2.30 -15.60 1.76
CA ASP A 122 2.25 -16.36 3.00
C ASP A 122 1.80 -15.42 4.13
N TYR A 123 0.54 -15.57 4.52
CA TYR A 123 -0.09 -14.70 5.50
C TYR A 123 0.01 -15.23 6.94
N ASN A 124 0.65 -16.38 7.19
CA ASN A 124 0.83 -16.94 8.54
C ASN A 124 1.97 -16.21 9.28
N ILE A 125 1.80 -14.91 9.50
CA ILE A 125 2.83 -13.99 9.95
C ILE A 125 2.62 -13.47 11.38
N GLU A 126 1.49 -13.78 12.01
CA GLU A 126 1.05 -13.24 13.30
C GLU A 126 2.11 -13.44 14.40
N SER A 127 2.59 -14.67 14.57
CA SER A 127 3.59 -14.97 15.59
C SER A 127 4.91 -14.24 15.35
N TYR A 128 5.32 -14.06 14.09
CA TYR A 128 6.55 -13.33 13.76
C TYR A 128 6.39 -11.82 13.98
N VAL A 129 5.21 -11.27 13.67
CA VAL A 129 4.85 -9.89 13.97
C VAL A 129 4.86 -9.65 15.48
N GLU A 130 4.21 -10.50 16.27
CA GLU A 130 4.18 -10.40 17.74
C GLU A 130 5.59 -10.41 18.34
N LYS A 131 6.45 -11.33 17.89
CA LYS A 131 7.85 -11.41 18.33
C LYS A 131 8.63 -10.13 17.99
N ALA A 132 8.52 -9.64 16.76
CA ALA A 132 9.19 -8.43 16.32
C ALA A 132 8.72 -7.20 17.11
N VAL A 133 7.39 -7.02 17.22
CA VAL A 133 6.74 -5.91 17.92
C VAL A 133 7.13 -5.88 19.39
N SER A 134 7.07 -7.02 20.09
CA SER A 134 7.46 -7.12 21.50
C SER A 134 8.90 -6.64 21.73
N ILE A 135 9.82 -7.04 20.85
CA ILE A 135 11.21 -6.62 20.93
C ILE A 135 11.34 -5.12 20.60
N PHE A 136 10.76 -4.64 19.50
CA PHE A 136 10.84 -3.22 19.14
C PHE A 136 10.30 -2.32 20.24
N GLU A 137 9.16 -2.66 20.84
CA GLU A 137 8.57 -1.88 21.93
C GLU A 137 9.41 -1.95 23.22
N LYS A 138 10.01 -3.09 23.54
CA LYS A 138 10.99 -3.19 24.64
C LYS A 138 12.14 -2.20 24.47
N TYR A 139 12.61 -2.00 23.24
CA TYR A 139 13.66 -1.03 22.89
C TYR A 139 13.12 0.37 22.53
N LYS A 140 11.81 0.62 22.74
CA LYS A 140 11.11 1.89 22.45
C LYS A 140 11.18 2.34 20.98
N LEU A 141 11.37 1.40 20.05
CA LEU A 141 11.34 1.60 18.61
C LEU A 141 9.91 1.51 18.07
N TYR A 142 9.06 2.44 18.51
CA TYR A 142 7.62 2.43 18.20
C TYR A 142 7.31 2.59 16.72
N ARG A 143 8.18 3.28 15.98
CA ARG A 143 8.09 3.37 14.52
C ARG A 143 8.21 2.01 13.86
N ASP A 144 9.25 1.24 14.18
CA ASP A 144 9.46 -0.10 13.64
C ASP A 144 8.35 -1.08 14.04
N SER A 145 7.89 -0.98 15.30
CA SER A 145 6.70 -1.71 15.78
C SER A 145 5.49 -1.40 14.90
N THR A 146 5.19 -0.11 14.66
CA THR A 146 4.05 0.33 13.86
C THR A 146 4.15 -0.13 12.41
N GLU A 147 5.32 0.04 11.77
CA GLU A 147 5.55 -0.42 10.40
C GLU A 147 5.35 -1.94 10.27
N THR A 148 5.69 -2.70 11.31
CA THR A 148 5.51 -4.15 11.35
C THR A 148 4.04 -4.53 11.58
N LYS A 149 3.33 -3.85 12.50
CA LYS A 149 1.87 -4.00 12.69
C LYS A 149 1.09 -3.68 11.39
N LEU A 150 1.53 -2.68 10.61
CA LEU A 150 0.92 -2.36 9.31
C LEU A 150 1.04 -3.50 8.29
N LYS A 151 2.10 -4.32 8.33
CA LYS A 151 2.19 -5.52 7.49
C LYS A 151 1.15 -6.57 7.86
N LEU A 152 0.88 -6.72 9.16
CA LEU A 152 -0.22 -7.57 9.63
C LEU A 152 -1.58 -7.05 9.13
N SER A 153 -1.80 -5.73 9.14
CA SER A 153 -3.04 -5.15 8.59
C SER A 153 -3.28 -5.58 7.14
N PHE A 154 -2.25 -5.63 6.31
CA PHE A 154 -2.38 -6.11 4.92
C PHE A 154 -2.72 -7.60 4.85
N ALA A 155 -2.10 -8.45 5.67
CA ALA A 155 -2.42 -9.88 5.72
C ALA A 155 -3.86 -10.16 6.21
N ILE A 156 -4.37 -9.35 7.15
CA ILE A 156 -5.78 -9.41 7.58
C ILE A 156 -6.69 -8.93 6.44
N PHE A 157 -6.30 -7.88 5.72
CA PHE A 157 -7.06 -7.31 4.62
C PHE A 157 -7.27 -8.32 3.47
N THR A 158 -6.23 -9.07 3.08
CA THR A 158 -6.34 -10.09 2.01
C THR A 158 -7.28 -11.23 2.38
N ARG A 159 -7.49 -11.47 3.68
CA ARG A 159 -8.47 -12.43 4.22
C ARG A 159 -9.88 -11.82 4.37
N LYS A 160 -10.11 -10.62 3.83
CA LYS A 160 -11.39 -9.88 3.85
C LYS A 160 -11.91 -9.54 5.26
N LYS A 161 -11.04 -9.53 6.27
CA LYS A 161 -11.37 -9.22 7.68
C LYS A 161 -11.27 -7.72 7.96
N TYR A 162 -12.05 -6.90 7.25
CA TYR A 162 -11.90 -5.44 7.26
C TYR A 162 -12.12 -4.79 8.62
N ALA A 163 -13.07 -5.28 9.42
CA ALA A 163 -13.30 -4.79 10.78
C ALA A 163 -12.09 -5.03 11.69
N GLU A 164 -11.41 -6.18 11.56
CA GLU A 164 -10.18 -6.48 12.30
C GLU A 164 -9.03 -5.53 11.88
N CYS A 165 -8.94 -5.16 10.60
CA CYS A 165 -7.97 -4.16 10.13
C CYS A 165 -8.22 -2.78 10.76
N LEU A 166 -9.47 -2.29 10.76
CA LEU A 166 -9.82 -1.00 11.36
C LEU A 166 -9.54 -1.00 12.87
N GLN A 167 -9.86 -2.11 13.56
CA GLN A 167 -9.55 -2.26 14.98
C GLN A 167 -8.04 -2.21 15.23
N LEU A 168 -7.22 -2.87 14.40
CA LEU A 168 -5.77 -2.81 14.51
C LEU A 168 -5.23 -1.38 14.34
N ILE A 169 -5.74 -0.62 13.37
CA ILE A 169 -5.35 0.79 13.17
C ILE A 169 -5.77 1.64 14.37
N SER A 170 -6.97 1.45 14.91
CA SER A 170 -7.42 2.15 16.12
C SER A 170 -6.54 1.82 17.32
N ASN A 171 -6.19 0.55 17.52
CA ASN A 171 -5.29 0.13 18.61
C ASN A 171 -3.90 0.78 18.49
N ILE A 172 -3.35 0.88 17.27
CA ILE A 172 -2.09 1.58 17.03
C ILE A 172 -2.21 3.05 17.47
N ARG A 173 -3.29 3.75 17.15
CA ARG A 173 -3.47 5.16 17.57
C ARG A 173 -3.58 5.29 19.08
N ASN A 174 -4.40 4.45 19.71
CA ASN A 174 -4.58 4.42 21.16
C ASN A 174 -3.25 4.15 21.88
N ASP A 175 -2.42 3.24 21.36
CA ASP A 175 -1.08 2.96 21.90
C ASP A 175 -0.21 4.22 21.97
N TYR A 176 -0.26 5.09 20.95
CA TYR A 176 0.51 6.35 20.95
C TYR A 176 -0.06 7.36 21.94
N GLU A 177 -1.39 7.47 22.03
CA GLU A 177 -2.07 8.40 22.94
C GLU A 177 -1.82 8.02 24.42
N GLU A 178 -2.04 6.75 24.77
CA GLU A 178 -1.86 6.22 26.13
C GLU A 178 -0.40 6.29 26.60
N LYS A 179 0.55 6.06 25.69
CA LYS A 179 1.99 6.15 25.98
C LYS A 179 2.54 7.57 25.86
N HIS A 180 1.69 8.56 25.54
CA HIS A 180 2.07 9.96 25.31
C HIS A 180 3.22 10.13 24.30
N LEU A 181 3.17 9.37 23.21
CA LEU A 181 4.19 9.34 22.16
C LEU A 181 3.81 10.27 21.01
N GLU A 182 4.80 10.97 20.48
CA GLU A 182 4.63 11.71 19.22
C GLU A 182 4.74 10.74 18.03
N MET A 183 3.75 10.79 17.13
CA MET A 183 3.73 9.98 15.92
C MET A 183 4.47 10.70 14.79
N ASP A 184 5.39 10.01 14.12
CA ASP A 184 6.04 10.54 12.92
C ASP A 184 4.98 10.84 11.84
N LEU A 185 5.13 12.00 11.18
CA LEU A 185 4.17 12.50 10.21
C LEU A 185 3.91 11.52 9.05
N ILE A 186 4.93 10.77 8.62
CA ILE A 186 4.80 9.79 7.53
C ILE A 186 4.02 8.56 8.02
N ILE A 187 4.26 8.11 9.25
CA ILE A 187 3.50 7.01 9.87
C ILE A 187 2.03 7.39 10.02
N HIS A 188 1.75 8.62 10.45
CA HIS A 188 0.38 9.14 10.52
C HIS A 188 -0.30 9.09 9.14
N ILE A 189 0.36 9.61 8.10
CA ILE A 189 -0.16 9.61 6.73
C ILE A 189 -0.38 8.17 6.22
N ASP A 190 0.54 7.25 6.51
CA ASP A 190 0.40 5.84 6.14
C ASP A 190 -0.81 5.21 6.82
N LEU A 191 -1.00 5.38 8.13
CA LEU A 191 -2.16 4.85 8.85
C LEU A 191 -3.48 5.35 8.25
N CYS A 192 -3.57 6.65 7.95
CA CYS A 192 -4.76 7.21 7.31
C CYS A 192 -4.99 6.66 5.90
N LEU A 193 -3.92 6.40 5.13
CA LEU A 193 -4.05 5.76 3.82
C LEU A 193 -4.57 4.33 3.93
N TYR A 194 -4.03 3.53 4.86
CA TYR A 194 -4.50 2.17 5.09
C TYR A 194 -5.98 2.18 5.51
N GLU A 195 -6.36 3.06 6.43
CA GLU A 195 -7.75 3.25 6.86
C GLU A 195 -8.66 3.62 5.69
N ALA A 196 -8.28 4.61 4.88
CA ALA A 196 -9.06 5.02 3.71
C ALA A 196 -9.27 3.87 2.71
N ILE A 197 -8.25 3.06 2.46
CA ILE A 197 -8.34 1.87 1.60
C ILE A 197 -9.31 0.84 2.21
N ILE A 198 -9.27 0.63 3.53
CA ILE A 198 -10.17 -0.31 4.21
C ILE A 198 -11.61 0.19 4.20
N LEU A 199 -11.84 1.48 4.45
CA LEU A 199 -13.16 2.12 4.38
C LEU A 199 -13.75 2.01 2.97
N LEU A 200 -12.93 2.24 1.94
CA LEU A 200 -13.32 2.04 0.55
C LEU A 200 -13.72 0.58 0.27
N ALA A 201 -12.98 -0.39 0.81
CA ALA A 201 -13.31 -1.81 0.70
C ALA A 201 -14.62 -2.18 1.40
N CYS A 202 -14.97 -1.47 2.48
CA CYS A 202 -16.25 -1.63 3.20
C CYS A 202 -17.43 -0.94 2.51
N GLY A 203 -17.18 -0.10 1.49
CA GLY A 203 -18.20 0.75 0.88
C GLY A 203 -18.58 1.98 1.73
N ASP A 204 -17.83 2.29 2.78
CA ASP A 204 -18.02 3.49 3.60
C ASP A 204 -17.34 4.70 2.93
N TYR A 205 -17.95 5.14 1.81
CA TYR A 205 -17.43 6.20 0.96
C TYR A 205 -17.37 7.56 1.67
N GLU A 206 -18.30 7.83 2.57
CA GLU A 206 -18.37 9.10 3.31
C GLU A 206 -17.19 9.23 4.28
N LYS A 207 -16.98 8.23 5.15
CA LYS A 207 -15.83 8.25 6.06
C LYS A 207 -14.51 8.16 5.31
N CYS A 208 -14.45 7.40 4.22
CA CYS A 208 -13.26 7.36 3.37
C CYS A 208 -12.88 8.76 2.87
N GLU A 209 -13.85 9.52 2.35
CA GLU A 209 -13.62 10.90 1.90
C GLU A 209 -13.22 11.83 3.05
N GLU A 210 -13.89 11.74 4.20
CA GLU A 210 -13.55 12.51 5.41
C GLU A 210 -12.10 12.27 5.85
N THR A 211 -11.72 11.00 6.07
CA THR A 211 -10.36 10.61 6.46
C THR A 211 -9.32 11.14 5.48
N ILE A 212 -9.58 11.05 4.17
CA ILE A 212 -8.65 11.55 3.16
C ILE A 212 -8.55 13.08 3.20
N LEU A 213 -9.66 13.80 3.29
CA LEU A 213 -9.66 15.27 3.30
C LEU A 213 -8.98 15.82 4.55
N GLU A 214 -9.20 15.22 5.72
CA GLU A 214 -8.48 15.53 6.95
C GLU A 214 -6.98 15.29 6.80
N THR A 215 -6.59 14.17 6.21
CA THR A 215 -5.17 13.85 5.95
C THR A 215 -4.55 14.85 4.97
N LEU A 216 -5.26 15.27 3.93
CA LEU A 216 -4.79 16.29 3.00
C LEU A 216 -4.62 17.66 3.68
N ALA A 217 -5.53 18.02 4.59
CA ALA A 217 -5.40 19.22 5.40
C ALA A 217 -4.19 19.14 6.37
N PHE A 218 -3.99 17.98 7.00
CA PHE A 218 -2.82 17.68 7.83
C PHE A 218 -1.51 17.80 7.04
N SER A 219 -1.43 17.16 5.88
CA SER A 219 -0.28 17.20 4.96
C SER A 219 0.06 18.62 4.54
N LYS A 220 -0.96 19.42 4.19
CA LYS A 220 -0.78 20.84 3.85
C LYS A 220 -0.28 21.66 5.03
N LYS A 221 -0.86 21.47 6.23
CA LYS A 221 -0.46 22.18 7.46
C LYS A 221 1.01 21.92 7.82
N HIS A 222 1.48 20.68 7.66
CA HIS A 222 2.84 20.28 8.00
C HIS A 222 3.82 20.33 6.82
N GLN A 223 3.36 20.71 5.62
CA GLN A 223 4.15 20.75 4.38
C GLN A 223 4.79 19.40 4.00
N VAL A 224 4.11 18.30 4.33
CA VAL A 224 4.53 16.93 3.97
C VAL A 224 3.55 16.37 2.95
N TYR A 225 3.96 16.25 1.68
CA TYR A 225 3.09 15.82 0.58
C TYR A 225 3.24 14.34 0.20
N TYR A 226 3.73 13.51 1.13
CA TYR A 226 3.90 12.07 0.92
C TYR A 226 2.57 11.40 0.53
N LYS A 227 2.58 10.63 -0.58
CA LYS A 227 1.41 9.91 -1.15
C LYS A 227 0.17 10.76 -1.45
N THR A 228 0.35 12.09 -1.62
CA THR A 228 -0.76 13.02 -1.89
C THR A 228 -1.48 12.69 -3.20
N ASP A 229 -0.75 12.24 -4.21
CA ASP A 229 -1.30 11.79 -5.49
C ASP A 229 -2.28 10.61 -5.30
N VAL A 230 -1.96 9.67 -4.41
CA VAL A 230 -2.75 8.46 -4.13
C VAL A 230 -4.06 8.82 -3.45
N PHE A 231 -4.04 9.75 -2.50
CA PHE A 231 -5.26 10.25 -1.85
C PHE A 231 -6.22 10.87 -2.86
N TYR A 232 -5.72 11.77 -3.71
CA TYR A 232 -6.53 12.35 -4.77
C TYR A 232 -6.99 11.34 -5.81
N ARG A 233 -6.19 10.28 -6.05
CA ARG A 233 -6.56 9.17 -6.94
C ARG A 233 -7.78 8.42 -6.41
N ILE A 234 -7.77 8.05 -5.12
CA ILE A 234 -8.90 7.39 -4.44
C ILE A 234 -10.15 8.26 -4.50
N LEU A 235 -10.03 9.56 -4.15
CA LEU A 235 -11.15 10.50 -4.23
C LEU A 235 -11.71 10.60 -5.65
N SER A 236 -10.84 10.71 -6.67
CA SER A 236 -11.29 10.78 -8.06
C SER A 236 -12.07 9.53 -8.48
N TYR A 237 -11.59 8.33 -8.11
CA TYR A 237 -12.28 7.08 -8.40
C TYR A 237 -13.68 7.04 -7.77
N GLN A 238 -13.80 7.41 -6.50
CA GLN A 238 -15.07 7.48 -5.78
C GLN A 238 -16.07 8.49 -6.41
N LYS A 239 -15.59 9.59 -6.99
CA LYS A 239 -16.46 10.57 -7.64
C LYS A 239 -17.01 10.11 -8.99
N VAL A 240 -16.38 9.15 -9.66
CA VAL A 240 -17.00 8.44 -10.79
C VAL A 240 -18.15 7.56 -10.28
N ILE A 241 -17.95 6.84 -9.17
CA ILE A 241 -18.97 5.96 -8.57
C ILE A 241 -20.22 6.74 -8.14
N THR A 242 -20.01 7.91 -7.56
CA THR A 242 -21.08 8.79 -7.05
C THR A 242 -21.59 9.81 -8.08
N VAL A 243 -21.08 9.74 -9.33
CA VAL A 243 -21.49 10.60 -10.47
C VAL A 243 -21.30 12.11 -10.21
N ASP A 244 -20.28 12.47 -9.41
CA ASP A 244 -19.92 13.86 -9.12
C ASP A 244 -18.81 14.35 -10.06
N LYS A 245 -19.23 14.94 -11.19
CA LYS A 245 -18.32 15.36 -12.27
C LYS A 245 -17.37 16.47 -11.85
N GLU A 246 -17.85 17.45 -11.08
CA GLU A 246 -17.06 18.62 -10.71
C GLU A 246 -15.92 18.22 -9.79
N ARG A 247 -16.22 17.46 -8.72
CA ARG A 247 -15.19 16.98 -7.81
C ARG A 247 -14.27 15.97 -8.47
N TYR A 248 -14.78 15.10 -9.35
CA TYR A 248 -13.94 14.21 -10.15
C TYR A 248 -12.85 14.98 -10.90
N LEU A 249 -13.23 15.99 -11.70
CA LEU A 249 -12.29 16.77 -12.51
C LEU A 249 -11.25 17.49 -11.65
N TYR A 250 -11.66 17.99 -10.49
CA TYR A 250 -10.74 18.59 -9.52
C TYR A 250 -9.73 17.55 -8.98
N TYR A 251 -10.22 16.41 -8.48
CA TYR A 251 -9.35 15.41 -7.84
C TYR A 251 -8.42 14.71 -8.82
N ILE A 252 -8.89 14.33 -10.01
CA ILE A 252 -8.03 13.66 -11.01
C ILE A 252 -6.89 14.59 -11.45
N LYS A 253 -7.17 15.89 -11.60
CA LYS A 253 -6.15 16.90 -11.92
C LYS A 253 -5.14 17.04 -10.78
N LYS A 254 -5.61 17.05 -9.53
CA LYS A 254 -4.71 17.10 -8.36
C LYS A 254 -3.83 15.85 -8.28
N SER A 255 -4.41 14.67 -8.47
CA SER A 255 -3.66 13.41 -8.49
C SER A 255 -2.53 13.45 -9.54
N GLU A 256 -2.84 13.86 -10.77
CA GLU A 256 -1.86 14.00 -11.85
C GLU A 256 -0.76 15.03 -11.54
N GLN A 257 -1.12 16.19 -10.98
CA GLN A 257 -0.14 17.22 -10.61
C GLN A 257 0.87 16.71 -9.57
N PHE A 258 0.41 15.99 -8.54
CA PHE A 258 1.30 15.43 -7.53
C PHE A 258 2.12 14.26 -8.09
N ALA A 259 1.53 13.40 -8.91
CA ALA A 259 2.25 12.30 -9.54
C ALA A 259 3.36 12.78 -10.48
N ILE A 260 3.13 13.87 -11.22
CA ILE A 260 4.16 14.54 -12.04
C ILE A 260 5.25 15.14 -11.15
N PHE A 261 4.86 15.84 -10.07
CA PHE A 261 5.81 16.45 -9.14
C PHE A 261 6.74 15.42 -8.48
N THR A 262 6.23 14.22 -8.16
CA THR A 262 7.02 13.14 -7.57
C THR A 262 7.67 12.20 -8.60
N GLU A 263 7.52 12.49 -9.89
CA GLU A 263 8.00 11.64 -11.00
C GLU A 263 7.51 10.18 -10.91
N ASP A 264 6.33 9.96 -10.32
CA ASP A 264 5.78 8.61 -10.13
C ASP A 264 5.10 8.14 -11.43
N THR A 265 5.86 7.39 -12.23
CA THR A 265 5.40 6.86 -13.52
C THR A 265 4.16 5.98 -13.39
N LEU A 266 4.10 5.15 -12.35
CA LEU A 266 2.96 4.26 -12.10
C LEU A 266 1.72 5.09 -11.75
N SER A 267 1.86 6.08 -10.88
CA SER A 267 0.73 6.93 -10.50
C SER A 267 0.21 7.74 -11.69
N ILE A 268 1.09 8.32 -12.51
CA ILE A 268 0.70 9.01 -13.74
C ILE A 268 -0.04 8.05 -14.68
N ALA A 269 0.47 6.83 -14.87
CA ALA A 269 -0.22 5.83 -15.68
C ALA A 269 -1.62 5.53 -15.12
N MET A 270 -1.74 5.24 -13.83
CA MET A 270 -3.04 4.95 -13.19
C MET A 270 -4.07 6.09 -13.36
N THR A 271 -3.65 7.37 -13.39
CA THR A 271 -4.59 8.47 -13.71
C THR A 271 -5.21 8.34 -15.10
N ASN A 272 -4.51 7.75 -16.08
CA ASN A 272 -5.05 7.53 -17.42
C ASN A 272 -6.11 6.43 -17.45
N ILE A 273 -5.95 5.37 -16.66
CA ILE A 273 -7.00 4.35 -16.49
C ILE A 273 -8.26 4.96 -15.90
N LEU A 274 -8.12 5.80 -14.86
CA LEU A 274 -9.27 6.48 -14.25
C LEU A 274 -9.93 7.50 -15.21
N LYS A 275 -9.14 8.20 -16.03
CA LYS A 275 -9.68 9.06 -17.10
C LYS A 275 -10.46 8.24 -18.11
N ALA A 276 -9.92 7.11 -18.58
CA ALA A 276 -10.63 6.22 -19.50
C ALA A 276 -11.95 5.72 -18.88
N TYR A 277 -11.91 5.32 -17.61
CA TYR A 277 -13.09 4.91 -16.86
C TYR A 277 -14.18 5.99 -16.80
N TYR A 278 -13.78 7.24 -16.50
CA TYR A 278 -14.70 8.38 -16.51
C TYR A 278 -15.32 8.62 -17.89
N TYR A 279 -14.51 8.65 -18.95
CA TYR A 279 -15.02 8.90 -20.31
C TYR A 279 -15.94 7.77 -20.79
N ASN A 280 -15.63 6.52 -20.43
CA ASN A 280 -16.49 5.38 -20.73
C ASN A 280 -17.83 5.41 -19.98
N THR A 281 -17.81 5.83 -18.71
CA THR A 281 -18.96 5.66 -17.80
C THR A 281 -19.85 6.90 -17.73
N ILE A 282 -19.26 8.09 -17.78
CA ILE A 282 -19.94 9.35 -17.43
C ILE A 282 -20.29 10.19 -18.67
N THR A 283 -19.39 10.27 -19.64
CA THR A 283 -19.58 11.12 -20.83
C THR A 283 -19.87 10.32 -22.10
N ASN A 284 -19.60 9.01 -22.10
CA ASN A 284 -19.70 8.13 -23.26
C ASN A 284 -18.79 8.56 -24.44
N GLU A 285 -17.68 9.24 -24.15
CA GLU A 285 -16.70 9.67 -25.16
C GLU A 285 -15.63 8.60 -25.37
N TYR A 286 -16.04 7.47 -25.94
CA TYR A 286 -15.23 6.25 -26.05
C TYR A 286 -13.89 6.41 -26.79
N THR A 287 -13.83 7.30 -27.80
CA THR A 287 -12.58 7.61 -28.51
C THR A 287 -11.57 8.32 -27.60
N ILE A 288 -12.05 9.19 -26.70
CA ILE A 288 -11.19 9.86 -25.71
C ILE A 288 -10.70 8.85 -24.66
N ALA A 289 -11.57 7.92 -24.25
CA ALA A 289 -11.18 6.83 -23.36
C ALA A 289 -10.04 5.99 -23.95
N LEU A 290 -10.15 5.57 -25.22
CA LEU A 290 -9.08 4.82 -25.92
C LEU A 290 -7.76 5.59 -25.96
N LYS A 291 -7.78 6.90 -26.20
CA LYS A 291 -6.57 7.74 -26.19
C LYS A 291 -5.87 7.73 -24.83
N HIS A 292 -6.62 7.77 -23.73
CA HIS A 292 -6.03 7.65 -22.40
C HIS A 292 -5.45 6.26 -22.15
N LEU A 293 -6.10 5.19 -22.63
CA LEU A 293 -5.56 3.84 -22.54
C LEU A 293 -4.24 3.68 -23.32
N GLU A 294 -4.12 4.29 -24.50
CA GLU A 294 -2.85 4.34 -25.23
C GLU A 294 -1.75 5.02 -24.41
N GLN A 295 -2.07 6.14 -23.73
CA GLN A 295 -1.13 6.83 -22.84
C GLN A 295 -0.73 5.98 -21.62
N TYR A 296 -1.66 5.21 -21.05
CA TYR A 296 -1.36 4.24 -19.98
C TYR A 296 -0.32 3.23 -20.45
N ARG A 297 -0.58 2.59 -21.59
CA ARG A 297 0.28 1.55 -22.16
C ARG A 297 1.67 2.07 -22.52
N GLU A 298 1.75 3.24 -23.14
CA GLU A 298 3.03 3.84 -23.51
C GLU A 298 3.89 4.15 -22.27
N LYS A 299 3.28 4.63 -21.18
CA LYS A 299 4.00 4.93 -19.94
C LYS A 299 4.55 3.70 -19.23
N LEU A 300 3.90 2.55 -19.39
CA LEU A 300 4.28 1.30 -18.71
C LEU A 300 4.86 0.25 -19.66
N LYS A 301 5.27 0.63 -20.87
CA LYS A 301 5.78 -0.31 -21.89
C LYS A 301 6.98 -1.14 -21.39
N ASP A 302 7.84 -0.53 -20.58
CA ASP A 302 9.05 -1.13 -20.02
C ASP A 302 8.81 -1.80 -18.64
N GLN A 303 7.54 -1.93 -18.22
CA GLN A 303 7.15 -2.53 -16.94
C GLN A 303 6.37 -3.83 -17.17
N PRO A 304 7.04 -5.01 -17.16
CA PRO A 304 6.42 -6.29 -17.52
C PRO A 304 5.16 -6.65 -16.73
N ILE A 305 5.11 -6.27 -15.44
CA ILE A 305 3.99 -6.55 -14.54
C ILE A 305 2.66 -5.92 -15.04
N PHE A 306 2.73 -4.82 -15.79
CA PHE A 306 1.57 -4.08 -16.26
C PHE A 306 1.25 -4.28 -17.77
N GLN A 307 1.98 -5.15 -18.47
CA GLN A 307 1.72 -5.43 -19.89
C GLN A 307 0.38 -6.16 -20.10
N GLU A 308 -0.01 -7.01 -19.15
CA GLU A 308 -1.28 -7.74 -19.14
C GLU A 308 -2.23 -7.21 -18.05
N ASP A 309 -2.35 -5.88 -17.95
CA ASP A 309 -3.23 -5.25 -16.97
C ASP A 309 -4.72 -5.46 -17.29
N GLY A 310 -5.45 -6.09 -16.39
CA GLY A 310 -6.87 -6.40 -16.56
C GLY A 310 -7.74 -5.14 -16.72
N LEU A 311 -7.44 -4.04 -16.01
CA LEU A 311 -8.27 -2.82 -16.05
C LEU A 311 -8.12 -2.12 -17.39
N TYR A 312 -6.90 -2.13 -17.96
CA TYR A 312 -6.67 -1.67 -19.32
C TYR A 312 -7.59 -2.39 -20.31
N TYR A 313 -7.63 -3.73 -20.25
CA TYR A 313 -8.42 -4.54 -21.18
C TYR A 313 -9.92 -4.40 -20.97
N LEU A 314 -10.36 -4.31 -19.72
CA LEU A 314 -11.74 -3.99 -19.39
C LEU A 314 -12.16 -2.66 -20.02
N GLU A 315 -11.44 -1.57 -19.73
CA GLU A 315 -11.83 -0.24 -20.19
C GLU A 315 -11.69 -0.10 -21.72
N LYS A 316 -10.73 -0.80 -22.33
CA LYS A 316 -10.65 -0.93 -23.80
C LYS A 316 -11.90 -1.62 -24.36
N GLY A 317 -12.30 -2.72 -23.75
CA GLY A 317 -13.51 -3.47 -24.11
C GLY A 317 -14.78 -2.64 -24.00
N LYS A 318 -14.95 -1.88 -22.91
CA LYS A 318 -16.07 -0.96 -22.73
C LYS A 318 -16.13 0.11 -23.82
N ALA A 319 -14.99 0.72 -24.14
CA ALA A 319 -14.91 1.73 -25.19
C ALA A 319 -15.28 1.15 -26.57
N LEU A 320 -14.75 -0.03 -26.91
CA LEU A 320 -15.04 -0.72 -28.16
C LEU A 320 -16.51 -1.15 -28.27
N TYR A 321 -17.11 -1.62 -27.17
CA TYR A 321 -18.54 -1.91 -27.09
C TYR A 321 -19.38 -0.66 -27.38
N GLY A 322 -19.04 0.48 -26.75
CA GLY A 322 -19.70 1.76 -26.97
C GLY A 322 -19.59 2.26 -28.43
N LEU A 323 -18.47 1.96 -29.08
CA LEU A 323 -18.23 2.21 -30.51
C LEU A 323 -18.87 1.18 -31.45
N LYS A 324 -19.64 0.22 -30.91
CA LYS A 324 -20.29 -0.87 -31.66
C LYS A 324 -19.33 -1.83 -32.38
N ARG A 325 -18.08 -1.91 -31.92
CA ARG A 325 -17.05 -2.84 -32.41
C ARG A 325 -17.04 -4.09 -31.53
N TYR A 326 -18.10 -4.89 -31.61
CA TYR A 326 -18.42 -5.91 -30.60
C TYR A 326 -17.43 -7.09 -30.59
N GLU A 327 -16.94 -7.50 -31.75
CA GLU A 327 -15.95 -8.57 -31.88
C GLU A 327 -14.61 -8.16 -31.25
N GLU A 328 -14.13 -6.95 -31.56
CA GLU A 328 -12.91 -6.41 -30.97
C GLU A 328 -13.08 -6.13 -29.46
N ALA A 329 -14.29 -5.76 -29.03
CA ALA A 329 -14.62 -5.62 -27.62
C ALA A 329 -14.49 -6.97 -26.90
N LEU A 330 -15.01 -8.06 -27.47
CA LEU A 330 -14.87 -9.41 -26.91
C LEU A 330 -13.41 -9.82 -26.76
N GLU A 331 -12.59 -9.64 -27.80
CA GLU A 331 -11.15 -9.94 -27.75
C GLU A 331 -10.42 -9.18 -26.63
N ALA A 332 -10.78 -7.91 -26.41
CA ALA A 332 -10.24 -7.14 -25.31
C ALA A 332 -10.75 -7.66 -23.96
N LEU A 333 -12.05 -7.88 -23.80
CA LEU A 333 -12.68 -8.29 -22.54
C LEU A 333 -12.29 -9.70 -22.08
N GLU A 334 -11.91 -10.59 -22.99
CA GLU A 334 -11.35 -11.91 -22.65
C GLU A 334 -10.02 -11.80 -21.90
N ARG A 335 -9.26 -10.72 -22.14
CA ARG A 335 -8.00 -10.40 -21.44
C ARG A 335 -8.20 -9.59 -20.16
N GLY A 336 -9.42 -9.12 -19.90
CA GLY A 336 -9.81 -8.38 -18.70
C GLY A 336 -9.99 -9.30 -17.48
N ILE A 337 -8.95 -10.03 -17.10
CA ILE A 337 -8.94 -10.95 -15.96
C ILE A 337 -8.42 -10.29 -14.70
N ILE A 338 -8.86 -10.75 -13.52
CA ILE A 338 -8.38 -10.24 -12.23
C ILE A 338 -6.94 -10.71 -12.03
N PRO A 339 -5.95 -9.80 -11.96
CA PRO A 339 -4.57 -10.19 -11.78
C PRO A 339 -4.29 -10.57 -10.32
N ASP A 340 -3.29 -11.42 -10.14
CA ASP A 340 -2.88 -11.98 -8.86
C ASP A 340 -2.51 -10.96 -7.76
N TYR A 341 -2.12 -9.74 -8.16
CA TYR A 341 -1.75 -8.68 -7.23
C TYR A 341 -2.95 -7.82 -6.77
N MET A 342 -4.10 -7.93 -7.45
CA MET A 342 -5.27 -7.11 -7.16
C MET A 342 -6.05 -7.72 -6.00
N ASN A 343 -5.95 -7.09 -4.83
CA ASN A 343 -6.58 -7.58 -3.60
C ASN A 343 -7.80 -6.76 -3.17
N HIS A 344 -7.95 -5.53 -3.68
CA HIS A 344 -9.02 -4.63 -3.25
C HIS A 344 -10.38 -5.08 -3.84
N PRO A 345 -11.42 -5.28 -3.02
CA PRO A 345 -12.68 -5.88 -3.48
C PRO A 345 -13.41 -5.01 -4.50
N LEU A 346 -13.28 -3.68 -4.41
CA LEU A 346 -13.91 -2.76 -5.35
C LEU A 346 -13.26 -2.83 -6.74
N ASP A 347 -11.94 -3.06 -6.81
CA ASP A 347 -11.22 -3.18 -8.08
C ASP A 347 -11.50 -4.54 -8.72
N GLN A 348 -11.57 -5.60 -7.92
CA GLN A 348 -12.02 -6.92 -8.37
C GLN A 348 -13.48 -6.89 -8.87
N SER A 349 -14.35 -6.15 -8.18
CA SER A 349 -15.74 -5.92 -8.61
C SER A 349 -15.81 -5.17 -9.93
N TRP A 350 -14.96 -4.15 -10.08
CA TRP A 350 -14.83 -3.42 -11.34
C TRP A 350 -14.40 -4.36 -12.47
N LEU A 351 -13.37 -5.19 -12.29
CA LEU A 351 -12.95 -6.18 -13.29
C LEU A 351 -14.00 -7.24 -13.61
N THR A 352 -14.78 -7.66 -12.62
CA THR A 352 -15.87 -8.63 -12.83
C THR A 352 -16.92 -8.11 -13.82
N THR A 353 -17.04 -6.78 -14.01
CA THR A 353 -17.92 -6.21 -15.05
C THR A 353 -17.52 -6.60 -16.47
N ALA A 354 -16.29 -7.09 -16.69
CA ALA A 354 -15.88 -7.64 -17.99
C ALA A 354 -16.85 -8.72 -18.50
N GLY A 355 -17.32 -9.61 -17.61
CA GLY A 355 -18.28 -10.66 -17.98
C GLY A 355 -19.64 -10.10 -18.38
N ALA A 356 -20.14 -9.07 -17.70
CA ALA A 356 -21.36 -8.38 -18.10
C ALA A 356 -21.22 -7.71 -19.48
N TYR A 357 -20.08 -7.07 -19.76
CA TYR A 357 -19.82 -6.50 -21.09
C TYR A 357 -19.67 -7.57 -22.18
N ARG A 358 -19.04 -8.72 -21.90
CA ARG A 358 -19.00 -9.85 -22.84
C ARG A 358 -20.41 -10.36 -23.15
N ALA A 359 -21.24 -10.48 -22.13
CA ALA A 359 -22.64 -10.85 -22.28
C ALA A 359 -23.41 -9.88 -23.17
N LEU A 360 -23.24 -8.57 -22.95
CA LEU A 360 -23.82 -7.52 -23.78
C LEU A 360 -23.33 -7.55 -25.23
N CYS A 361 -22.05 -7.88 -25.47
CA CYS A 361 -21.52 -8.08 -26.82
C CYS A 361 -22.23 -9.26 -27.51
N TYR A 362 -22.36 -10.40 -26.84
CA TYR A 362 -23.03 -11.58 -27.40
C TYR A 362 -24.52 -11.33 -27.72
N VAL A 363 -25.22 -10.52 -26.92
CA VAL A 363 -26.58 -10.07 -27.27
C VAL A 363 -26.59 -9.33 -28.61
N LYS A 364 -25.64 -8.42 -28.84
CA LYS A 364 -25.53 -7.65 -30.09
C LYS A 364 -25.13 -8.52 -31.29
N LEU A 365 -24.43 -9.62 -31.04
CA LEU A 365 -24.06 -10.64 -32.03
C LEU A 365 -25.11 -11.76 -32.19
N ASN A 366 -26.30 -11.61 -31.59
CA ASN A 366 -27.39 -12.59 -31.61
C ASN A 366 -27.05 -13.97 -31.01
N ASP A 367 -26.06 -14.04 -30.13
CA ASP A 367 -25.73 -15.27 -29.39
C ASP A 367 -26.27 -15.24 -27.97
N LYS A 368 -27.58 -15.47 -27.84
CA LYS A 368 -28.28 -15.42 -26.54
C LYS A 368 -27.75 -16.45 -25.54
N LYS A 369 -27.28 -17.62 -26.02
CA LYS A 369 -26.78 -18.69 -25.17
C LYS A 369 -25.50 -18.24 -24.46
N ARG A 370 -24.49 -17.78 -25.22
CA ARG A 370 -23.25 -17.27 -24.62
C ARG A 370 -23.46 -16.01 -23.80
N ALA A 371 -24.41 -15.16 -24.20
CA ALA A 371 -24.79 -13.99 -23.40
C ALA A 371 -25.27 -14.39 -21.99
N LEU A 372 -26.19 -15.35 -21.90
CA LEU A 372 -26.69 -15.82 -20.60
C LEU A 372 -25.60 -16.50 -19.77
N GLU A 373 -24.73 -17.30 -20.41
CA GLU A 373 -23.60 -17.95 -19.74
C GLU A 373 -22.64 -16.92 -19.11
N GLU A 374 -22.21 -15.91 -19.85
CA GLU A 374 -21.29 -14.88 -19.34
C GLU A 374 -21.93 -14.00 -18.24
N ALA A 375 -23.19 -13.62 -18.41
CA ALA A 375 -23.90 -12.83 -17.39
C ALA A 375 -24.10 -13.61 -16.09
N THR A 376 -24.39 -14.92 -16.19
CA THR A 376 -24.56 -15.80 -15.03
C THR A 376 -23.24 -15.96 -14.28
N LYS A 377 -22.14 -16.26 -14.98
CA LYS A 377 -20.80 -16.37 -14.38
C LYS A 377 -20.39 -15.07 -13.67
N ALA A 378 -20.59 -13.91 -14.32
CA ALA A 378 -20.28 -12.62 -13.71
C ALA A 378 -21.09 -12.37 -12.43
N ASN A 379 -22.38 -12.73 -12.43
CA ASN A 379 -23.26 -12.60 -11.28
C ASN A 379 -22.91 -13.57 -10.14
N GLU A 380 -22.40 -14.76 -10.44
CA GLU A 380 -21.90 -15.69 -9.42
C GLU A 380 -20.62 -15.14 -8.76
N MET A 381 -19.67 -14.62 -9.55
CA MET A 381 -18.43 -14.04 -9.04
C MET A 381 -18.67 -12.82 -8.15
N ILE A 382 -19.59 -11.92 -8.56
CA ILE A 382 -19.81 -10.64 -7.86
C ILE A 382 -20.47 -10.79 -6.49
N GLN A 383 -21.17 -11.90 -6.23
CA GLN A 383 -21.80 -12.19 -4.94
C GLN A 383 -20.81 -12.30 -3.78
N SER A 384 -19.53 -12.53 -4.07
CA SER A 384 -18.45 -12.62 -3.08
C SER A 384 -17.91 -11.26 -2.61
N TYR A 385 -18.46 -10.16 -3.12
CA TYR A 385 -18.07 -8.78 -2.85
C TYR A 385 -19.22 -7.96 -2.26
N ALA A 386 -18.88 -6.85 -1.58
CA ALA A 386 -19.86 -5.90 -1.09
C ALA A 386 -20.67 -5.27 -2.24
N ASP A 387 -21.90 -4.84 -1.94
CA ASP A 387 -22.73 -4.17 -2.93
C ASP A 387 -22.11 -2.84 -3.37
N SER A 388 -22.14 -2.59 -4.66
CA SER A 388 -21.55 -1.42 -5.32
C SER A 388 -22.28 -1.12 -6.62
N ILE A 389 -21.87 -0.06 -7.32
CA ILE A 389 -22.35 0.22 -8.67
C ILE A 389 -22.03 -0.92 -9.65
N PHE A 390 -20.94 -1.66 -9.41
CA PHE A 390 -20.53 -2.77 -10.26
C PHE A 390 -21.41 -3.99 -10.05
N SER A 391 -21.75 -4.31 -8.79
CA SER A 391 -22.70 -5.39 -8.49
C SER A 391 -24.09 -5.09 -9.03
N SER A 392 -24.54 -3.84 -8.91
CA SER A 392 -25.81 -3.38 -9.47
C SER A 392 -25.84 -3.55 -11.00
N PHE A 393 -24.81 -3.07 -11.71
CA PHE A 393 -24.70 -3.23 -13.16
C PHE A 393 -24.71 -4.69 -13.63
N ILE A 394 -23.98 -5.58 -12.95
CA ILE A 394 -23.95 -7.00 -13.29
C ILE A 394 -25.33 -7.66 -13.07
N LYS A 395 -25.97 -7.39 -11.93
CA LYS A 395 -27.31 -7.92 -11.60
C LYS A 395 -28.36 -7.45 -12.61
N GLU A 396 -28.36 -6.16 -12.96
CA GLU A 396 -29.25 -5.59 -13.97
C GLU A 396 -29.03 -6.20 -15.36
N THR A 397 -27.77 -6.37 -15.77
CA THR A 397 -27.41 -6.98 -17.05
C THR A 397 -27.98 -8.41 -17.16
N LEU A 398 -27.83 -9.22 -16.12
CA LEU A 398 -28.38 -10.57 -16.09
C LEU A 398 -29.92 -10.55 -16.21
N GLN A 399 -30.60 -9.68 -15.46
CA GLN A 399 -32.06 -9.56 -15.52
C GLN A 399 -32.57 -9.14 -16.90
N ILE A 400 -31.85 -8.25 -17.58
CA ILE A 400 -32.19 -7.84 -18.95
C ILE A 400 -32.05 -9.04 -19.90
N ILE A 401 -30.93 -9.77 -19.82
CA ILE A 401 -30.65 -10.90 -20.72
C ILE A 401 -31.63 -12.06 -20.50
N GLN A 402 -32.04 -12.33 -19.27
CA GLN A 402 -33.06 -13.34 -18.95
C GLN A 402 -34.43 -13.05 -19.56
N LYS A 403 -34.71 -11.79 -19.94
CA LYS A 403 -35.96 -11.36 -20.57
C LYS A 403 -35.91 -11.30 -22.10
N LEU A 404 -34.73 -11.45 -22.71
CA LEU A 404 -34.51 -11.42 -24.16
C LEU A 404 -34.73 -12.79 -24.80
#